data_AF-A0A0L6VPP0-F1
#
_entry.id   AF-A0A0L6VPP0-F1
#
_cell.length_a   1.000
_cell.length_b   1.000
_cell.length_c   1.000
_cell.angle_alpha   90.00
_cell.angle_beta   90.00
_cell.angle_gamma   90.00
#
_symmetry.space_group_name_H-M   'P 1'
#
loop_
_entity.id
_entity.type
_entity.pdbx_description
1 polymer ?
#
loop_
_entity_poly.entity_id
_entity_poly.type
_entity_poly.pdbx_seq_one_letter_code
_entity_poly.pdbx_strand_id
1 'polypeptide(L)'
;MPFLFELSTPTTINFEPLLTDPSGSRIGQLAAANATRGAMRTTIKECKQNSGDRDWFKAVRTIEDYLPHLLGLMDAVEKDILLMPSDIVFSWRPTLSSRRVRSSPRISSPSFYYELAFVLLNLGFALSNTSNSLVNSMGSYEHGTEAERRAGDGKLNSAAETLCRASGIFEFLSKEIIPKWEKYHPSGIVDLRSARPPELSREAANGLAQQTLADAERLAIRRLLSRSAMDRHSNPGAGLPKSHPSPALLAKLELNVHHLYSSAKDAFKLASGVGEISSSLRSYVSEGRQLALGRGYKWLALEAGEQASQNGEAISWLNLSREALKAVCSGPVLAVRNGSLKNDWARKKAKIEQELEEIQKFLKAYEQLNRTVCVFTFIRFFASRSTCHLSDAEAWNDVLKSKVTFEPIPAGATLLARVPGGRAALSMKPYTMPPPLQKDFGAYTPSGVTEWADSDDEDAPSSTREPDQAYC
;
A
#
# COMPACT_ATOMS: atom_id res chain seq x y z
N MET A 1 5.46 4.78 -1.91
CA MET A 1 5.36 3.95 -3.12
C MET A 1 5.10 2.53 -2.67
N PRO A 2 4.07 1.86 -3.21
CA PRO A 2 3.77 0.46 -2.91
C PRO A 2 4.95 -0.46 -3.28
N PHE A 3 5.02 -1.65 -2.70
CA PHE A 3 6.03 -2.64 -3.09
C PHE A 3 5.80 -3.15 -4.52
N LEU A 4 6.87 -3.33 -5.30
CA LEU A 4 6.80 -3.90 -6.66
C LEU A 4 7.06 -5.41 -6.59
N PHE A 5 6.03 -6.21 -6.89
CA PHE A 5 6.10 -7.66 -6.86
C PHE A 5 6.63 -8.24 -8.17
N GLU A 6 7.41 -9.32 -8.07
CA GLU A 6 7.74 -10.15 -9.22
C GLU A 6 6.67 -11.25 -9.35
N LEU A 7 6.07 -11.41 -10.53
CA LEU A 7 5.02 -12.41 -10.77
C LEU A 7 5.60 -13.83 -10.82
N SER A 8 4.89 -14.77 -10.20
CA SER A 8 5.22 -16.20 -10.22
C SER A 8 4.89 -16.81 -11.58
N THR A 9 5.79 -17.63 -12.12
CA THR A 9 5.63 -18.16 -13.50
C THR A 9 5.25 -19.64 -13.52
N PRO A 10 4.11 -20.02 -14.14
CA PRO A 10 3.69 -21.40 -14.23
C PRO A 10 4.46 -22.17 -15.31
N THR A 11 4.49 -23.51 -15.19
CA THR A 11 4.85 -24.41 -16.28
C THR A 11 3.75 -24.51 -17.33
N THR A 12 4.08 -25.04 -18.50
CA THR A 12 3.07 -25.43 -19.48
C THR A 12 2.38 -26.70 -19.00
N ILE A 13 1.05 -26.74 -19.12
CA ILE A 13 0.21 -27.91 -18.84
C ILE A 13 -0.83 -27.96 -19.95
N ASN A 14 -1.14 -29.16 -20.41
CA ASN A 14 -2.25 -29.43 -21.31
C ASN A 14 -3.25 -30.30 -20.54
N PHE A 15 -4.48 -29.84 -20.40
CA PHE A 15 -5.55 -30.56 -19.68
C PHE A 15 -6.15 -31.72 -20.49
N GLU A 16 -6.13 -31.66 -21.82
CA GLU A 16 -6.75 -32.67 -22.70
C GLU A 16 -6.25 -34.10 -22.47
N PRO A 17 -4.94 -34.38 -22.35
CA PRO A 17 -4.47 -35.74 -22.07
C PRO A 17 -4.60 -36.14 -20.58
N LEU A 18 -4.90 -35.19 -19.70
CA LEU A 18 -4.94 -35.41 -18.24
C LEU A 18 -6.36 -35.56 -17.69
N LEU A 19 -7.36 -35.08 -18.43
CA LEU A 19 -8.77 -35.14 -18.07
C LEU A 19 -9.53 -35.88 -19.16
N THR A 20 -10.34 -36.85 -18.76
CA THR A 20 -11.21 -37.60 -19.68
C THR A 20 -12.64 -37.10 -19.52
N ASP A 21 -13.26 -36.69 -20.63
CA ASP A 21 -14.70 -36.40 -20.69
C ASP A 21 -15.44 -37.60 -21.30
N PRO A 22 -16.17 -38.40 -20.51
CA PRO A 22 -16.92 -39.55 -21.02
C PRO A 22 -17.99 -39.15 -22.05
N SER A 23 -18.49 -37.91 -21.99
CA SER A 23 -19.54 -37.42 -22.88
C SER A 23 -19.02 -36.82 -24.19
N GLY A 24 -17.72 -36.50 -24.26
CA GLY A 24 -17.10 -35.76 -25.37
C GLY A 24 -17.61 -34.33 -25.60
N SER A 25 -18.64 -33.87 -24.87
CA SER A 25 -19.29 -32.57 -25.07
C SER A 25 -18.44 -31.38 -24.61
N ARG A 26 -17.37 -31.61 -23.83
CA ARG A 26 -16.56 -30.58 -23.17
C ARG A 26 -15.15 -30.45 -23.74
N ILE A 27 -14.85 -31.10 -24.85
CA ILE A 27 -13.52 -31.02 -25.50
C ILE A 27 -13.15 -29.55 -25.82
N GLY A 28 -14.09 -28.77 -26.34
CA GLY A 28 -13.89 -27.33 -26.60
C GLY A 28 -13.59 -26.52 -25.33
N GLN A 29 -14.11 -26.95 -24.18
CA GLN A 29 -13.92 -26.30 -22.88
C GLN A 29 -12.50 -26.53 -22.34
N LEU A 30 -11.99 -27.76 -22.50
CA LEU A 30 -10.61 -28.12 -22.18
C LEU A 30 -9.63 -27.32 -23.07
N ALA A 31 -9.91 -27.24 -24.37
CA ALA A 31 -9.13 -26.43 -25.30
C ALA A 31 -9.14 -24.93 -24.92
N ALA A 32 -10.29 -24.39 -24.52
CA ALA A 32 -10.40 -23.00 -24.07
C ALA A 32 -9.66 -22.75 -22.75
N ALA A 33 -9.71 -23.69 -21.80
CA ALA A 33 -8.94 -23.62 -20.55
C ALA A 33 -7.42 -23.66 -20.82
N ASN A 34 -6.98 -24.50 -21.77
CA ASN A 34 -5.59 -24.52 -22.23
C ASN A 34 -5.16 -23.17 -22.85
N ALA A 35 -6.02 -22.60 -23.71
CA ALA A 35 -5.76 -21.33 -24.38
C ALA A 35 -5.66 -20.16 -23.39
N THR A 36 -6.62 -20.03 -22.47
CA THR A 36 -6.63 -18.96 -21.44
C THR A 36 -5.47 -19.11 -20.46
N ARG A 37 -5.17 -20.33 -20.00
CA ARG A 37 -3.98 -20.60 -19.17
C ARG A 37 -2.68 -20.26 -19.91
N GLY A 38 -2.62 -20.59 -21.21
CA GLY A 38 -1.51 -20.26 -22.10
C GLY A 38 -1.31 -18.75 -22.22
N ALA A 39 -2.38 -17.99 -22.47
CA ALA A 39 -2.40 -16.54 -22.57
C ALA A 39 -1.95 -15.86 -21.26
N MET A 40 -2.49 -16.32 -20.12
CA MET A 40 -2.08 -15.87 -18.78
C MET A 40 -0.57 -16.09 -18.59
N ARG A 41 -0.07 -17.29 -18.85
CA ARG A 41 1.35 -17.63 -18.70
C ARG A 41 2.25 -16.77 -19.60
N THR A 42 1.86 -16.54 -20.84
CA THR A 42 2.63 -15.71 -21.78
C THR A 42 2.70 -14.26 -21.29
N THR A 43 1.57 -13.69 -20.90
CA THR A 43 1.49 -12.33 -20.35
C THR A 43 2.35 -12.16 -19.09
N ILE A 44 2.26 -13.11 -18.14
CA ILE A 44 3.10 -13.08 -16.92
C ILE A 44 4.60 -13.10 -17.26
N LYS A 45 5.01 -13.87 -18.28
CA LYS A 45 6.40 -13.92 -18.73
C LYS A 45 6.85 -12.62 -19.40
N GLU A 46 6.01 -12.01 -20.24
CA GLU A 46 6.26 -10.72 -20.87
C GLU A 46 6.50 -9.63 -19.81
N CYS A 47 5.63 -9.56 -18.79
CA CYS A 47 5.80 -8.61 -17.68
C CYS A 47 7.11 -8.80 -16.90
N LYS A 48 7.70 -10.00 -16.91
CA LYS A 48 8.97 -10.29 -16.25
C LYS A 48 10.19 -9.94 -17.11
N GLN A 49 10.10 -10.14 -18.43
CA GLN A 49 11.20 -9.93 -19.37
C GLN A 49 11.34 -8.46 -19.80
N ASN A 50 10.23 -7.72 -19.85
CA ASN A 50 10.23 -6.33 -20.27
C ASN A 50 10.78 -5.42 -19.17
N SER A 51 11.95 -4.83 -19.44
CA SER A 51 12.55 -3.77 -18.62
C SER A 51 11.92 -2.38 -18.86
N GLY A 52 11.01 -2.28 -19.85
CA GLY A 52 10.29 -1.07 -20.22
C GLY A 52 8.88 -0.99 -19.63
N ASP A 53 7.93 -0.48 -20.42
CA ASP A 53 6.53 -0.32 -20.00
C ASP A 53 5.86 -1.69 -19.79
N ARG A 54 5.54 -1.99 -18.53
CA ARG A 54 4.94 -3.26 -18.13
C ARG A 54 3.45 -3.06 -18.03
N ASP A 55 2.71 -3.69 -18.93
CA ASP A 55 1.26 -3.68 -18.91
C ASP A 55 0.73 -4.65 -17.84
N TRP A 56 0.65 -4.14 -16.61
CA TRP A 56 0.07 -4.88 -15.48
C TRP A 56 -1.44 -5.07 -15.61
N PHE A 57 -2.12 -4.19 -16.36
CA PHE A 57 -3.56 -4.29 -16.59
C PHE A 57 -3.89 -5.50 -17.47
N LYS A 58 -3.12 -5.73 -18.54
CA LYS A 58 -3.19 -6.95 -19.35
C LYS A 58 -2.96 -8.22 -18.51
N ALA A 59 -2.04 -8.17 -17.54
CA ALA A 59 -1.81 -9.29 -16.62
C ALA A 59 -3.03 -9.55 -15.73
N VAL A 60 -3.65 -8.50 -15.15
CA VAL A 60 -4.90 -8.63 -14.37
C VAL A 60 -6.00 -9.27 -15.22
N ARG A 61 -6.24 -8.75 -16.43
CA ARG A 61 -7.30 -9.23 -17.32
C ARG A 61 -7.12 -10.72 -17.67
N THR A 62 -5.93 -11.11 -18.12
CA THR A 62 -5.68 -12.50 -18.51
C THR A 62 -5.74 -13.49 -17.35
N ILE A 63 -5.46 -13.05 -16.12
CA ILE A 63 -5.65 -13.87 -14.91
C ILE A 63 -7.16 -14.01 -14.59
N GLU A 64 -7.91 -12.92 -14.68
CA GLU A 64 -9.36 -12.90 -14.47
C GLU A 64 -10.10 -13.76 -15.51
N ASP A 65 -9.65 -13.72 -16.77
CA ASP A 65 -10.20 -14.55 -17.84
C ASP A 65 -9.98 -16.05 -17.58
N TYR A 66 -8.87 -16.44 -16.94
CA TYR A 66 -8.57 -17.84 -16.64
C TYR A 66 -9.32 -18.37 -15.40
N LEU A 67 -9.62 -17.52 -14.41
CA LEU A 67 -10.23 -17.95 -13.15
C LEU A 67 -11.54 -18.76 -13.32
N PRO A 68 -12.54 -18.32 -14.11
CA PRO A 68 -13.77 -19.09 -14.34
C PRO A 68 -13.51 -20.48 -14.96
N HIS A 69 -12.51 -20.59 -15.84
CA HIS A 69 -12.12 -21.87 -16.44
C HIS A 69 -11.54 -22.81 -15.39
N LEU A 70 -10.62 -22.33 -14.55
CA LEU A 70 -10.02 -23.13 -13.48
C LEU A 70 -11.08 -23.61 -12.49
N LEU A 71 -11.99 -22.73 -12.08
CA LEU A 71 -13.09 -23.08 -11.17
C LEU A 71 -14.07 -24.06 -11.82
N GLY A 72 -14.35 -23.92 -13.11
CA GLY A 72 -15.15 -24.89 -13.87
C GLY A 72 -14.51 -26.27 -13.93
N LEU A 73 -13.19 -26.35 -14.12
CA LEU A 73 -12.45 -27.62 -14.06
C LEU A 73 -12.51 -28.25 -12.66
N MET A 74 -12.33 -27.46 -11.62
CA MET A 74 -12.42 -27.93 -10.23
C MET A 74 -13.82 -28.51 -9.93
N ASP A 75 -14.87 -27.78 -10.28
CA ASP A 75 -16.26 -28.20 -10.07
C ASP A 75 -16.62 -29.45 -10.89
N ALA A 76 -16.12 -29.55 -12.12
CA ALA A 76 -16.35 -30.71 -12.98
C ALA A 76 -15.64 -31.97 -12.48
N VAL A 77 -14.42 -31.83 -11.93
CA VAL A 77 -13.71 -32.95 -11.31
C VAL A 77 -14.36 -33.35 -9.98
N GLU A 78 -14.79 -32.39 -9.15
CA GLU A 78 -15.47 -32.67 -7.88
C GLU A 78 -16.82 -33.39 -8.06
N LYS A 79 -17.52 -33.13 -9.17
CA LYS A 79 -18.80 -33.76 -9.53
C LYS A 79 -18.65 -35.03 -10.38
N ASP A 80 -17.43 -35.54 -10.55
CA ASP A 80 -17.12 -36.70 -11.41
C ASP A 80 -17.61 -36.56 -12.87
N ILE A 81 -17.77 -35.33 -13.34
CA ILE A 81 -18.13 -35.01 -14.73
C ILE A 81 -16.91 -35.20 -15.64
N LEU A 82 -15.74 -34.73 -15.16
CA LEU A 82 -14.45 -35.00 -15.78
C LEU A 82 -13.71 -36.01 -14.91
N LEU A 83 -13.28 -37.09 -15.53
CA LEU A 83 -12.46 -38.10 -14.86
C LEU A 83 -11.00 -37.69 -14.93
N MET A 84 -10.27 -37.91 -13.84
CA MET A 84 -8.83 -37.62 -13.73
C MET A 84 -8.07 -38.96 -13.61
N PRO A 85 -7.60 -39.55 -14.72
CA PRO A 85 -6.92 -40.86 -14.71
C PRO A 85 -5.57 -40.81 -13.97
N SER A 86 -4.94 -39.64 -13.94
CA SER A 86 -3.68 -39.38 -13.24
C SER A 86 -3.68 -38.00 -12.61
N ASP A 87 -2.97 -37.87 -11.49
CA ASP A 87 -2.89 -36.60 -10.76
C ASP A 87 -2.24 -35.49 -11.62
N ILE A 88 -2.94 -34.36 -11.74
CA ILE A 88 -2.43 -33.20 -12.46
C ILE A 88 -1.39 -32.48 -11.59
N VAL A 89 -0.11 -32.59 -11.97
CA VAL A 89 0.99 -31.92 -11.28
C VAL A 89 1.18 -30.49 -11.80
N PHE A 90 0.82 -29.51 -10.98
CA PHE A 90 1.07 -28.09 -11.26
C PHE A 90 2.45 -27.69 -10.77
N SER A 91 3.14 -26.81 -11.51
CA SER A 91 4.48 -26.36 -11.14
C SER A 91 4.66 -24.86 -11.34
N TRP A 92 5.07 -24.18 -10.28
CA TRP A 92 5.25 -22.72 -10.24
C TRP A 92 6.67 -22.35 -9.83
N ARG A 93 7.13 -21.17 -10.25
CA ARG A 93 8.34 -20.52 -9.71
C ARG A 93 7.90 -19.47 -8.69
N PRO A 94 8.08 -19.73 -7.38
CA PRO A 94 7.82 -18.75 -6.33
C PRO A 94 8.77 -17.58 -6.44
N THR A 95 8.35 -16.39 -6.03
CA THR A 95 9.12 -15.14 -6.19
C THR A 95 9.42 -14.44 -4.87
N LEU A 96 8.67 -14.76 -3.82
CA LEU A 96 8.85 -14.18 -2.49
C LEU A 96 9.69 -15.06 -1.56
N SER A 97 10.11 -16.25 -1.98
CA SER A 97 11.06 -17.07 -1.22
C SER A 97 12.50 -16.51 -1.28
N SER A 98 13.23 -16.57 -0.17
CA SER A 98 14.61 -16.07 -0.04
C SER A 98 15.55 -16.73 -1.05
N ARG A 99 16.28 -15.91 -1.82
CA ARG A 99 17.12 -16.35 -2.94
C ARG A 99 18.53 -16.68 -2.45
N ARG A 100 18.95 -17.95 -2.51
CA ARG A 100 20.39 -18.31 -2.46
C ARG A 100 21.01 -18.40 -3.85
N VAL A 101 20.19 -18.59 -4.89
CA VAL A 101 20.59 -18.77 -6.30
C VAL A 101 19.88 -17.73 -7.18
N ARG A 102 20.43 -17.43 -8.37
CA ARG A 102 19.93 -16.44 -9.35
C ARG A 102 18.46 -16.65 -9.76
N SER A 103 17.89 -17.84 -9.59
CA SER A 103 16.46 -18.14 -9.78
C SER A 103 15.92 -19.09 -8.71
N SER A 104 14.71 -18.83 -8.21
CA SER A 104 14.00 -19.74 -7.29
C SER A 104 13.71 -21.08 -7.99
N PRO A 105 13.90 -22.23 -7.30
CA PRO A 105 13.55 -23.53 -7.87
C PRO A 105 12.05 -23.58 -8.14
N ARG A 106 11.67 -24.42 -9.11
CA ARG A 106 10.26 -24.74 -9.31
C ARG A 106 9.79 -25.63 -8.16
N ILE A 107 8.61 -25.32 -7.63
CA ILE A 107 7.91 -26.18 -6.69
C ILE A 107 6.74 -26.77 -7.46
N SER A 108 6.52 -28.07 -7.28
CA SER A 108 5.47 -28.82 -7.95
C SER A 108 4.54 -29.43 -6.91
N SER A 109 3.24 -29.39 -7.15
CA SER A 109 2.23 -29.99 -6.27
C SER A 109 1.03 -30.48 -7.09
N PRO A 110 0.54 -31.71 -6.87
CA PRO A 110 -0.63 -32.26 -7.53
C PRO A 110 -1.93 -31.76 -6.87
N SER A 111 -2.27 -30.48 -7.05
CA SER A 111 -3.48 -29.91 -6.45
C SER A 111 -4.03 -28.73 -7.24
N PHE A 112 -5.33 -28.76 -7.53
CA PHE A 112 -6.03 -27.60 -8.08
C PHE A 112 -6.03 -26.40 -7.13
N TYR A 113 -6.08 -26.63 -5.82
CA TYR A 113 -5.96 -25.54 -4.84
C TYR A 113 -4.59 -24.87 -4.89
N TYR A 114 -3.53 -25.62 -5.23
CA TYR A 114 -2.20 -25.06 -5.43
C TYR A 114 -2.14 -24.14 -6.66
N GLU A 115 -2.74 -24.56 -7.78
CA GLU A 115 -2.89 -23.71 -8.97
C GLU A 115 -3.71 -22.46 -8.63
N LEU A 116 -4.89 -22.62 -8.03
CA LEU A 116 -5.78 -21.52 -7.67
C LEU A 116 -5.11 -20.52 -6.72
N ALA A 117 -4.38 -21.01 -5.72
CA ALA A 117 -3.65 -20.17 -4.77
C ALA A 117 -2.61 -19.29 -5.48
N PHE A 118 -1.86 -19.84 -6.44
CA PHE A 118 -0.89 -19.07 -7.22
C PHE A 118 -1.53 -18.10 -8.23
N VAL A 119 -2.66 -18.49 -8.84
CA VAL A 119 -3.43 -17.61 -9.73
C VAL A 119 -3.93 -16.39 -8.97
N LEU A 120 -4.54 -16.58 -7.79
CA LEU A 120 -5.00 -15.49 -6.93
C LEU A 120 -3.85 -14.66 -6.36
N LEU A 121 -2.74 -15.30 -5.97
CA LEU A 121 -1.54 -14.59 -5.53
C LEU A 121 -1.01 -13.65 -6.62
N ASN A 122 -0.93 -14.13 -7.87
CA ASN A 122 -0.51 -13.31 -9.00
C ASN A 122 -1.51 -12.21 -9.35
N LEU A 123 -2.82 -12.44 -9.16
CA LEU A 123 -3.83 -11.39 -9.32
C LEU A 123 -3.58 -10.24 -8.34
N GLY A 124 -3.36 -10.57 -7.05
CA GLY A 124 -3.02 -9.57 -6.03
C GLY A 124 -1.70 -8.84 -6.32
N PHE A 125 -0.69 -9.54 -6.83
CA PHE A 125 0.58 -8.92 -7.25
C PHE A 125 0.39 -7.99 -8.45
N ALA A 126 -0.35 -8.41 -9.48
CA ALA A 126 -0.60 -7.60 -10.68
C ALA A 126 -1.39 -6.33 -10.34
N LEU A 127 -2.39 -6.42 -9.45
CA LEU A 127 -3.12 -5.26 -8.93
C LEU A 127 -2.20 -4.31 -8.14
N SER A 128 -1.37 -4.84 -7.26
CA SER A 128 -0.39 -4.04 -6.49
C SER A 128 0.60 -3.33 -7.42
N ASN A 129 1.06 -4.01 -8.47
CA ASN A 129 1.96 -3.44 -9.47
C ASN A 129 1.27 -2.40 -10.36
N THR A 130 -0.02 -2.57 -10.65
CA THR A 130 -0.84 -1.57 -11.35
C THR A 130 -0.89 -0.28 -10.54
N SER A 131 -1.16 -0.38 -9.23
CA SER A 131 -1.11 0.76 -8.31
C SER A 131 0.28 1.40 -8.25
N ASN A 132 1.35 0.59 -8.22
CA ASN A 132 2.72 1.09 -8.27
C ASN A 132 3.00 1.90 -9.56
N SER A 133 2.59 1.38 -10.72
CA SER A 133 2.74 2.06 -12.02
C SER A 133 1.97 3.39 -12.08
N LEU A 134 0.71 3.39 -11.62
CA LEU A 134 -0.10 4.61 -11.49
C LEU A 134 0.57 5.64 -10.58
N VAL A 135 1.14 5.21 -9.45
CA VAL A 135 1.81 6.13 -8.51
C VAL A 135 3.10 6.70 -9.08
N ASN A 136 3.85 5.91 -9.85
CA ASN A 136 5.10 6.35 -10.46
C ASN A 136 4.88 7.34 -11.61
N SER A 137 3.80 7.19 -12.38
CA SER A 137 3.50 8.07 -13.52
C SER A 137 3.07 9.49 -13.12
N MET A 138 2.54 9.69 -11.91
CA MET A 138 2.06 11.01 -11.46
C MET A 138 3.17 11.99 -11.05
N GLY A 139 4.36 11.50 -10.67
CA GLY A 139 5.43 12.36 -10.15
C GLY A 139 5.00 13.22 -8.94
N SER A 140 5.44 14.48 -8.93
CA SER A 140 5.20 15.47 -7.86
C SER A 140 4.04 16.42 -8.21
N TYR A 141 2.91 15.86 -8.65
CA TYR A 141 1.72 16.58 -9.11
C TYR A 141 1.13 17.57 -8.08
N GLU A 142 1.49 17.43 -6.80
CA GLU A 142 1.05 18.33 -5.73
C GLU A 142 1.56 19.78 -5.87
N HIS A 143 2.57 20.00 -6.72
CA HIS A 143 3.16 21.32 -6.97
C HIS A 143 2.69 21.94 -8.29
N GLY A 144 1.80 21.26 -9.01
CA GLY A 144 1.24 21.72 -10.28
C GLY A 144 0.08 22.70 -10.10
N THR A 145 -0.72 22.84 -11.16
CA THR A 145 -1.97 23.59 -11.15
C THR A 145 -3.08 22.87 -10.37
N GLU A 146 -4.15 23.57 -10.00
CA GLU A 146 -5.31 22.95 -9.34
C GLU A 146 -5.96 21.84 -10.18
N ALA A 147 -5.96 21.98 -11.52
CA ALA A 147 -6.45 20.95 -12.43
C ALA A 147 -5.58 19.69 -12.40
N GLU A 148 -4.26 19.84 -12.47
CA GLU A 148 -3.30 18.74 -12.37
C GLU A 148 -3.38 18.04 -11.00
N ARG A 149 -3.59 18.82 -9.93
CA ARG A 149 -3.79 18.29 -8.57
C ARG A 149 -5.03 17.42 -8.47
N ARG A 150 -6.17 17.90 -8.99
CA ARG A 150 -7.43 17.12 -9.01
C ARG A 150 -7.30 15.85 -9.84
N ALA A 151 -6.67 15.93 -11.01
CA ALA A 151 -6.41 14.75 -11.84
C ALA A 151 -5.50 13.73 -11.14
N GLY A 152 -4.45 14.21 -10.44
CA GLY A 152 -3.56 13.35 -9.66
C GLY A 152 -4.24 12.74 -8.41
N ASP A 153 -5.13 13.48 -7.74
CA ASP A 153 -5.95 12.96 -6.65
C ASP A 153 -6.88 11.84 -7.13
N GLY A 154 -7.48 11.98 -8.31
CA GLY A 154 -8.29 10.95 -8.95
C GLY A 154 -7.48 9.68 -9.20
N LYS A 155 -6.29 9.81 -9.81
CA LYS A 155 -5.36 8.69 -10.03
C LYS A 155 -4.89 8.05 -8.71
N LEU A 156 -4.63 8.83 -7.66
CA LEU A 156 -4.30 8.31 -6.33
C LEU A 156 -5.45 7.52 -5.72
N ASN A 157 -6.69 8.00 -5.89
CA ASN A 157 -7.87 7.27 -5.44
C ASN A 157 -7.98 5.92 -6.14
N SER A 158 -7.88 5.88 -7.47
CA SER A 158 -7.90 4.63 -8.24
C SER A 158 -6.77 3.67 -7.83
N ALA A 159 -5.57 4.21 -7.57
CA ALA A 159 -4.43 3.43 -7.09
C ALA A 159 -4.65 2.85 -5.67
N ALA A 160 -5.28 3.61 -4.77
CA ALA A 160 -5.63 3.15 -3.43
C ALA A 160 -6.74 2.08 -3.47
N GLU A 161 -7.75 2.27 -4.31
CA GLU A 161 -8.82 1.30 -4.51
C GLU A 161 -8.33 -0.03 -5.09
N THR A 162 -7.38 0.04 -6.03
CA THR A 162 -6.72 -1.13 -6.60
C THR A 162 -5.97 -1.93 -5.53
N LEU A 163 -5.31 -1.25 -4.59
CA LEU A 163 -4.64 -1.90 -3.45
C LEU A 163 -5.64 -2.50 -2.46
N CYS A 164 -6.77 -1.84 -2.20
CA CYS A 164 -7.82 -2.40 -1.33
C CYS A 164 -8.42 -3.70 -1.93
N ARG A 165 -8.53 -3.77 -3.27
CA ARG A 165 -8.91 -4.98 -3.99
C ARG A 165 -7.86 -6.09 -3.86
N ALA A 166 -6.58 -5.75 -4.04
CA ALA A 166 -5.47 -6.70 -3.84
C ALA A 166 -5.45 -7.25 -2.41
N SER A 167 -5.64 -6.38 -1.42
CA SER A 167 -5.72 -6.73 -0.01
C SER A 167 -6.82 -7.75 0.28
N GLY A 168 -8.02 -7.52 -0.26
CA GLY A 168 -9.14 -8.45 -0.15
C GLY A 168 -8.88 -9.83 -0.78
N ILE A 169 -8.17 -9.88 -1.91
CA ILE A 169 -7.79 -11.15 -2.55
C ILE A 169 -6.81 -11.92 -1.66
N PHE A 170 -5.83 -11.25 -1.07
CA PHE A 170 -4.89 -11.88 -0.14
C PHE A 170 -5.55 -12.35 1.16
N GLU A 171 -6.51 -11.56 1.67
CA GLU A 171 -7.32 -11.94 2.82
C GLU A 171 -8.13 -13.21 2.50
N PHE A 172 -8.84 -13.23 1.37
CA PHE A 172 -9.59 -14.39 0.89
C PHE A 172 -8.69 -15.62 0.70
N LEU A 173 -7.51 -15.45 0.10
CA LEU A 173 -6.51 -16.51 -0.04
C LEU A 173 -6.12 -17.10 1.33
N SER A 174 -5.90 -16.24 2.34
CA SER A 174 -5.48 -16.64 3.68
C SER A 174 -6.57 -17.32 4.51
N LYS A 175 -7.83 -16.89 4.36
CA LYS A 175 -8.97 -17.32 5.19
C LYS A 175 -9.77 -18.47 4.56
N GLU A 176 -9.83 -18.54 3.23
CA GLU A 176 -10.71 -19.48 2.52
C GLU A 176 -9.91 -20.52 1.75
N ILE A 177 -9.01 -20.11 0.86
CA ILE A 177 -8.38 -21.02 -0.11
C ILE A 177 -7.29 -21.89 0.53
N ILE A 178 -6.33 -21.29 1.25
CA ILE A 178 -5.25 -22.04 1.88
C ILE A 178 -5.79 -23.03 2.94
N PRO A 179 -6.75 -22.66 3.81
CA PRO A 179 -7.34 -23.62 4.74
C PRO A 179 -8.06 -24.78 4.05
N LYS A 180 -8.79 -24.54 2.95
CA LYS A 180 -9.38 -25.61 2.13
C LYS A 180 -8.29 -26.52 1.56
N TRP A 181 -7.21 -25.95 1.02
CA TRP A 181 -6.07 -26.72 0.54
C TRP A 181 -5.44 -27.60 1.64
N GLU A 182 -5.23 -27.05 2.83
CA GLU A 182 -4.71 -27.79 3.99
C GLU A 182 -5.63 -28.96 4.39
N LYS A 183 -6.94 -28.77 4.30
CA LYS A 183 -7.94 -29.80 4.63
C LYS A 183 -7.97 -30.95 3.63
N TYR A 184 -7.84 -30.67 2.33
CA TYR A 184 -7.96 -31.66 1.26
C TYR A 184 -6.62 -32.23 0.77
N HIS A 185 -5.50 -31.90 1.43
CA HIS A 185 -4.19 -32.38 1.01
C HIS A 185 -3.99 -33.88 1.34
N PRO A 186 -3.65 -34.76 0.37
CA PRO A 186 -3.58 -36.21 0.58
C PRO A 186 -2.59 -36.65 1.66
N SER A 187 -1.42 -36.02 1.73
CA SER A 187 -0.37 -36.34 2.71
C SER A 187 -0.54 -35.61 4.06
N GLY A 188 -1.65 -34.91 4.26
CA GLY A 188 -1.91 -34.13 5.46
C GLY A 188 -1.15 -32.79 5.53
N ILE A 189 -1.37 -32.08 6.63
CA ILE A 189 -0.95 -30.67 6.80
C ILE A 189 0.55 -30.49 7.04
N VAL A 190 1.20 -31.46 7.69
CA VAL A 190 2.63 -31.38 8.07
C VAL A 190 3.50 -31.40 6.82
N ASP A 191 3.23 -32.35 5.92
CA ASP A 191 3.93 -32.48 4.65
C ASP A 191 3.66 -31.29 3.73
N LEU A 192 2.42 -30.79 3.71
CA LEU A 192 2.10 -29.61 2.92
C LEU A 192 2.87 -28.38 3.40
N ARG A 193 2.95 -28.15 4.71
CA ARG A 193 3.67 -27.01 5.29
C ARG A 193 5.17 -27.07 5.05
N SER A 194 5.75 -28.25 4.95
CA SER A 194 7.18 -28.44 4.68
C SER A 194 7.52 -28.33 3.19
N ALA A 195 6.59 -28.64 2.29
CA ALA A 195 6.81 -28.63 0.83
C ALA A 195 6.34 -27.35 0.11
N ARG A 196 5.38 -26.59 0.68
CA ARG A 196 4.85 -25.38 0.03
C ARG A 196 5.82 -24.19 0.11
N PRO A 197 5.77 -23.25 -0.85
CA PRO A 197 6.48 -21.99 -0.71
C PRO A 197 5.91 -21.16 0.46
N PRO A 198 6.75 -20.38 1.16
CA PRO A 198 6.34 -19.59 2.33
C PRO A 198 5.27 -18.54 1.99
N GLU A 199 5.23 -18.02 0.76
CA GLU A 199 4.17 -17.09 0.32
C GLU A 199 2.76 -17.69 0.21
N LEU A 200 2.64 -19.03 0.20
CA LEU A 200 1.35 -19.73 0.24
C LEU A 200 1.02 -20.25 1.64
N SER A 201 1.64 -19.68 2.68
CA SER A 201 1.16 -19.86 4.06
C SER A 201 0.03 -18.88 4.38
N ARG A 202 -0.82 -19.25 5.33
CA ARG A 202 -1.92 -18.39 5.79
C ARG A 202 -1.37 -17.08 6.35
N GLU A 203 -0.28 -17.17 7.08
CA GLU A 203 0.39 -16.06 7.73
C GLU A 203 0.99 -15.12 6.68
N ALA A 204 1.68 -15.64 5.65
CA ALA A 204 2.21 -14.79 4.58
C ALA A 204 1.11 -14.13 3.75
N ALA A 205 0.06 -14.87 3.37
CA ALA A 205 -1.06 -14.31 2.63
C ALA A 205 -1.77 -13.21 3.43
N ASN A 206 -2.03 -13.42 4.73
CA ASN A 206 -2.58 -12.38 5.59
C ASN A 206 -1.60 -11.20 5.75
N GLY A 207 -0.30 -11.45 5.85
CA GLY A 207 0.72 -10.40 5.89
C GLY A 207 0.72 -9.52 4.64
N LEU A 208 0.54 -10.12 3.45
CA LEU A 208 0.37 -9.40 2.18
C LEU A 208 -0.93 -8.57 2.18
N ALA A 209 -2.02 -9.08 2.75
CA ALA A 209 -3.27 -8.34 2.90
C ALA A 209 -3.08 -7.08 3.76
N GLN A 210 -2.44 -7.21 4.93
CA GLN A 210 -2.16 -6.08 5.82
C GLN A 210 -1.20 -5.08 5.20
N GLN A 211 -0.15 -5.55 4.52
CA GLN A 211 0.83 -4.68 3.84
C GLN A 211 0.18 -3.85 2.73
N THR A 212 -0.63 -4.48 1.87
CA THR A 212 -1.28 -3.76 0.77
C THR A 212 -2.34 -2.77 1.26
N LEU A 213 -3.03 -3.07 2.36
CA LEU A 213 -3.92 -2.11 3.01
C LEU A 213 -3.13 -0.91 3.58
N ALA A 214 -2.00 -1.16 4.23
CA ALA A 214 -1.12 -0.09 4.72
C ALA A 214 -0.62 0.81 3.58
N ASP A 215 -0.26 0.21 2.43
CA ASP A 215 0.14 0.95 1.24
C ASP A 215 -1.02 1.82 0.70
N ALA A 216 -2.26 1.30 0.71
CA ALA A 216 -3.45 2.04 0.30
C ALA A 216 -3.73 3.25 1.21
N GLU A 217 -3.66 3.06 2.54
CA GLU A 217 -3.87 4.13 3.51
C GLU A 217 -2.84 5.25 3.36
N ARG A 218 -1.59 4.92 3.05
CA ARG A 218 -0.56 5.93 2.78
C ARG A 218 -0.87 6.76 1.53
N LEU A 219 -1.49 6.17 0.51
CA LEU A 219 -1.95 6.92 -0.66
C LEU A 219 -3.13 7.83 -0.29
N ALA A 220 -4.04 7.38 0.57
CA ALA A 220 -5.14 8.20 1.09
C ALA A 220 -4.62 9.38 1.93
N ILE A 221 -3.62 9.16 2.79
CA ILE A 221 -2.95 10.23 3.56
C ILE A 221 -2.25 11.22 2.62
N ARG A 222 -1.56 10.73 1.59
CA ARG A 222 -0.94 11.59 0.56
C ARG A 222 -1.98 12.46 -0.15
N ARG A 223 -3.13 11.89 -0.52
CA ARG A 223 -4.25 12.62 -1.14
C ARG A 223 -4.80 13.67 -0.18
N LEU A 224 -5.01 13.32 1.09
CA LEU A 224 -5.51 14.23 2.11
C LEU A 224 -4.59 15.46 2.30
N LEU A 225 -3.27 15.26 2.15
CA LEU A 225 -2.28 16.31 2.25
C LEU A 225 -2.08 17.11 0.95
N SER A 226 -2.63 16.67 -0.20
CA SER A 226 -2.28 17.23 -1.52
C SER A 226 -2.60 18.72 -1.63
N ARG A 227 -3.75 19.15 -1.10
CA ARG A 227 -4.13 20.57 -1.09
C ARG A 227 -3.21 21.42 -0.21
N SER A 228 -2.89 20.92 0.97
CA SER A 228 -1.99 21.63 1.90
C SER A 228 -0.55 21.70 1.38
N ALA A 229 -0.12 20.71 0.60
CA ALA A 229 1.18 20.70 -0.06
C ALA A 229 1.27 21.77 -1.16
N MET A 230 0.23 21.89 -1.98
CA MET A 230 0.13 22.96 -2.99
C MET A 230 0.18 24.34 -2.35
N ASP A 231 -0.63 24.58 -1.31
CA ASP A 231 -0.70 25.89 -0.65
C ASP A 231 0.64 26.28 0.01
N ARG A 232 1.37 25.31 0.56
CA ARG A 232 2.74 25.52 1.10
C ARG A 232 3.77 25.83 0.01
N HIS A 233 3.63 25.22 -1.16
CA HIS A 233 4.51 25.50 -2.29
C HIS A 233 4.28 26.91 -2.83
N SER A 234 3.02 27.35 -2.92
CA SER A 234 2.66 28.70 -3.35
C SER A 234 3.03 29.77 -2.32
N ASN A 235 2.93 29.45 -1.02
CA ASN A 235 3.20 30.39 0.08
C ASN A 235 4.21 29.82 1.09
N PRO A 236 5.51 29.80 0.76
CA PRO A 236 6.53 29.29 1.67
C PRO A 236 6.71 30.24 2.87
N GLY A 237 6.58 29.70 4.10
CA GLY A 237 7.01 30.41 5.32
C GLY A 237 5.90 30.79 6.32
N ALA A 238 4.62 30.60 5.99
CA ALA A 238 3.56 30.60 7.00
C ALA A 238 3.58 29.25 7.76
N GLY A 239 3.01 29.20 8.97
CA GLY A 239 2.77 27.95 9.70
C GLY A 239 1.89 26.96 8.92
N LEU A 240 1.30 25.98 9.61
CA LEU A 240 0.35 25.06 8.96
C LEU A 240 -0.71 25.85 8.16
N PRO A 241 -0.86 25.62 6.83
CA PRO A 241 -1.82 26.38 6.04
C PRO A 241 -3.24 26.08 6.51
N LYS A 242 -4.18 27.01 6.29
CA LYS A 242 -5.59 26.82 6.70
C LYS A 242 -6.28 25.61 6.05
N SER A 243 -5.76 25.16 4.90
CA SER A 243 -6.23 23.96 4.20
C SER A 243 -5.66 22.65 4.76
N HIS A 244 -4.78 22.72 5.76
CA HIS A 244 -4.18 21.54 6.34
C HIS A 244 -5.20 20.76 7.17
N PRO A 245 -5.29 19.42 7.02
CA PRO A 245 -6.13 18.59 7.89
C PRO A 245 -5.60 18.64 9.34
N SER A 246 -6.45 18.29 10.31
CA SER A 246 -6.03 18.26 11.72
C SER A 246 -4.78 17.37 11.94
N PRO A 247 -3.71 17.87 12.59
CA PRO A 247 -2.55 17.06 12.94
C PRO A 247 -2.92 15.82 13.77
N ALA A 248 -3.87 15.95 14.69
CA ALA A 248 -4.39 14.84 15.49
C ALA A 248 -4.97 13.70 14.64
N LEU A 249 -5.68 14.05 13.56
CA LEU A 249 -6.21 13.07 12.63
C LEU A 249 -5.07 12.37 11.88
N LEU A 250 -4.11 13.13 11.35
CA LEU A 250 -2.96 12.57 10.62
C LEU A 250 -2.13 11.64 11.50
N ALA A 251 -1.93 11.99 12.77
CA ALA A 251 -1.26 11.14 13.74
C ALA A 251 -1.96 9.78 13.86
N LYS A 252 -3.29 9.77 14.07
CA LYS A 252 -4.07 8.53 14.17
C LYS A 252 -4.03 7.71 12.89
N LEU A 253 -4.07 8.35 11.72
CA LEU A 253 -3.97 7.65 10.43
C LEU A 253 -2.59 6.98 10.25
N GLU A 254 -1.49 7.71 10.48
CA GLU A 254 -0.13 7.16 10.37
C GLU A 254 0.15 6.07 11.42
N LEU A 255 -0.43 6.18 12.62
CA LEU A 255 -0.35 5.13 13.65
C LEU A 255 -1.11 3.85 13.24
N ASN A 256 -2.21 3.97 12.48
CA ASN A 256 -2.88 2.81 11.91
C ASN A 256 -2.01 2.13 10.86
N VAL A 257 -1.39 2.90 9.96
CA VAL A 257 -0.41 2.39 8.98
C VAL A 257 0.75 1.67 9.67
N HIS A 258 1.26 2.23 10.77
CA HIS A 258 2.27 1.58 11.59
C HIS A 258 1.79 0.21 12.12
N HIS A 259 0.58 0.15 12.65
CA HIS A 259 -0.02 -1.08 13.16
C HIS A 259 -0.16 -2.15 12.06
N LEU A 260 -0.68 -1.77 10.89
CA LEU A 260 -0.84 -2.66 9.74
C LEU A 260 0.51 -3.24 9.27
N TYR A 261 1.55 -2.42 9.12
CA TYR A 261 2.88 -2.93 8.78
C TYR A 261 3.50 -3.77 9.90
N SER A 262 3.22 -3.46 11.18
CA SER A 262 3.70 -4.30 12.28
C SER A 262 3.05 -5.68 12.23
N SER A 263 1.74 -5.73 12.01
CA SER A 263 0.99 -6.99 11.83
C SER A 263 1.53 -7.78 10.64
N ALA A 264 1.75 -7.13 9.49
CA ALA A 264 2.36 -7.76 8.32
C ALA A 264 3.76 -8.33 8.62
N LYS A 265 4.60 -7.58 9.34
CA LYS A 265 5.95 -8.01 9.71
C LYS A 265 5.93 -9.26 10.59
N ASP A 266 5.05 -9.30 11.58
CA ASP A 266 4.97 -10.44 12.49
C ASP A 266 4.34 -11.66 11.78
N ALA A 267 3.36 -11.45 10.89
CA ALA A 267 2.84 -12.50 10.04
C ALA A 267 3.91 -13.12 9.12
N PHE A 268 4.79 -12.31 8.51
CA PHE A 268 5.90 -12.83 7.70
C PHE A 268 6.96 -13.59 8.49
N LYS A 269 7.13 -13.31 9.79
CA LYS A 269 8.01 -14.11 10.65
C LYS A 269 7.42 -15.48 10.98
N LEU A 270 6.09 -15.56 11.08
CA LEU A 270 5.36 -16.79 11.40
C LEU A 270 5.09 -17.66 10.16
N ALA A 271 5.38 -17.15 8.96
CA ALA A 271 5.15 -17.86 7.70
C ALA A 271 5.92 -19.19 7.64
N SER A 272 5.19 -20.28 7.44
CA SER A 272 5.72 -21.64 7.24
C SER A 272 5.98 -21.94 5.76
N GLY A 273 7.06 -22.64 5.41
CA GLY A 273 7.27 -23.13 4.04
C GLY A 273 8.72 -23.49 3.74
N VAL A 274 8.98 -23.84 2.48
CA VAL A 274 10.33 -24.08 1.95
C VAL A 274 11.08 -22.75 1.86
N GLY A 275 11.85 -22.45 2.90
CA GLY A 275 12.64 -21.23 3.01
C GLY A 275 11.90 -20.07 3.66
N GLU A 276 12.53 -18.89 3.64
CA GLU A 276 11.98 -17.71 4.31
C GLU A 276 11.39 -16.71 3.31
N ILE A 277 10.53 -15.80 3.80
CA ILE A 277 10.07 -14.64 3.02
C ILE A 277 11.26 -13.74 2.65
N SER A 278 11.26 -13.19 1.44
CA SER A 278 12.35 -12.40 0.88
C SER A 278 12.76 -11.23 1.80
N SER A 279 14.07 -11.04 1.95
CA SER A 279 14.62 -9.97 2.78
C SER A 279 14.22 -8.59 2.29
N SER A 280 14.05 -8.39 0.98
CA SER A 280 13.57 -7.13 0.40
C SER A 280 12.17 -6.75 0.87
N LEU A 281 11.24 -7.71 0.91
CA LEU A 281 9.89 -7.48 1.42
C LEU A 281 9.88 -7.23 2.93
N ARG A 282 10.67 -8.00 3.69
CA ARG A 282 10.79 -7.80 5.14
C ARG A 282 11.39 -6.43 5.49
N SER A 283 12.42 -6.00 4.76
CA SER A 283 13.01 -4.68 4.91
C SER A 283 12.00 -3.59 4.53
N TYR A 284 11.29 -3.75 3.40
CA TYR A 284 10.26 -2.80 2.98
C TYR A 284 9.20 -2.56 4.08
N VAL A 285 8.64 -3.63 4.65
CA VAL A 285 7.65 -3.53 5.72
C VAL A 285 8.25 -2.96 7.00
N SER A 286 9.46 -3.37 7.38
CA SER A 286 10.12 -2.84 8.58
C SER A 286 10.41 -1.35 8.45
N GLU A 287 10.85 -0.90 7.27
CA GLU A 287 11.10 0.51 6.96
C GLU A 287 9.80 1.30 6.88
N GLY A 288 8.75 0.76 6.25
CA GLY A 288 7.42 1.35 6.19
C GLY A 288 6.82 1.56 7.59
N ARG A 289 6.96 0.56 8.47
CA ARG A 289 6.54 0.62 9.87
C ARG A 289 7.21 1.76 10.64
N GLN A 290 8.52 1.91 10.51
CA GLN A 290 9.28 2.96 11.21
C GLN A 290 9.01 4.35 10.62
N LEU A 291 8.86 4.44 9.30
CA LEU A 291 8.50 5.69 8.63
C LEU A 291 7.11 6.19 9.07
N ALA A 292 6.12 5.30 9.12
CA ALA A 292 4.77 5.63 9.60
C ALA A 292 4.79 6.05 11.08
N LEU A 293 5.57 5.36 11.93
CA LEU A 293 5.73 5.74 13.33
C LEU A 293 6.35 7.13 13.50
N GLY A 294 7.45 7.40 12.78
CA GLY A 294 8.11 8.70 12.80
C GLY A 294 7.18 9.83 12.37
N ARG A 295 6.37 9.60 11.32
CA ARG A 295 5.35 10.56 10.88
C ARG A 295 4.22 10.73 11.88
N GLY A 296 3.74 9.65 12.50
CA GLY A 296 2.76 9.70 13.58
C GLY A 296 3.24 10.60 14.73
N TYR A 297 4.47 10.40 15.21
CA TYR A 297 5.08 11.25 16.24
C TYR A 297 5.27 12.70 15.81
N LYS A 298 5.63 12.95 14.54
CA LYS A 298 5.70 14.32 13.99
C LYS A 298 4.34 15.01 14.11
N TRP A 299 3.25 14.33 13.75
CA TRP A 299 1.92 14.92 13.82
C TRP A 299 1.42 15.11 15.25
N LEU A 300 1.72 14.19 16.18
CA LEU A 300 1.45 14.39 17.61
C LEU A 300 2.23 15.58 18.17
N ALA A 301 3.48 15.78 17.75
CA ALA A 301 4.25 16.93 18.16
C ALA A 301 3.63 18.25 17.69
N LEU A 302 3.12 18.28 16.45
CA LEU A 302 2.47 19.48 15.91
C LEU A 302 1.14 19.76 16.62
N GLU A 303 0.37 18.73 16.96
CA GLU A 303 -0.84 18.86 17.78
C GLU A 303 -0.52 19.44 19.17
N ALA A 304 0.51 18.91 19.85
CA ALA A 304 0.96 19.43 21.13
C ALA A 304 1.50 20.87 21.00
N GLY A 305 2.23 21.18 19.94
CA GLY A 305 2.78 22.51 19.70
C GLY A 305 1.77 23.57 19.26
N GLU A 306 0.60 23.17 18.76
CA GLU A 306 -0.55 24.08 18.57
C GLU A 306 -1.19 24.46 19.91
N GLN A 307 -1.04 23.63 20.93
CA GLN A 307 -1.46 23.93 22.29
C GLN A 307 -0.38 24.79 22.97
N ALA A 308 -0.71 26.05 23.27
CA ALA A 308 0.26 27.04 23.76
C ALA A 308 1.00 26.65 25.06
N SER A 309 0.57 25.61 25.77
CA SER A 309 1.12 25.13 27.05
C SER A 309 1.65 23.68 27.00
N GLN A 310 2.06 23.20 25.82
CA GLN A 310 2.64 21.85 25.65
C GLN A 310 3.89 21.83 24.74
N ASN A 311 4.67 22.91 24.74
CA ASN A 311 5.90 23.01 23.95
C ASN A 311 6.95 21.97 24.38
N GLY A 312 7.04 21.66 25.69
CA GLY A 312 7.97 20.64 26.19
C GLY A 312 7.62 19.24 25.67
N GLU A 313 6.33 18.91 25.62
CA GLU A 313 5.83 17.65 25.07
C GLU A 313 6.04 17.56 23.55
N ALA A 314 5.79 18.66 22.82
CA ALA A 314 6.06 18.74 21.38
C ALA A 314 7.53 18.44 21.03
N ILE A 315 8.49 19.01 21.79
CA ILE A 315 9.93 18.76 21.59
C ILE A 315 10.26 17.27 21.79
N SER A 316 9.69 16.63 22.81
CA SER A 316 9.95 15.23 23.10
C SER A 316 9.37 14.30 22.02
N TRP A 317 8.16 14.57 21.52
CA TRP A 317 7.60 13.86 20.36
C TRP A 317 8.45 14.03 19.08
N LEU A 318 8.98 15.23 18.82
CA LEU A 318 9.89 15.44 17.68
C LEU A 318 11.21 14.67 17.82
N ASN A 319 11.74 14.52 19.04
CA ASN A 319 12.91 13.70 19.28
C ASN A 319 12.62 12.22 18.96
N LEU A 320 11.49 11.67 19.42
CA LEU A 320 11.05 10.31 19.09
C LEU A 320 10.84 10.14 17.58
N SER A 321 10.22 11.13 16.92
CA SER A 321 10.05 11.15 15.46
C SER A 321 11.38 11.07 14.72
N ARG A 322 12.36 11.89 15.13
CA ARG A 322 13.71 11.93 14.57
C ARG A 322 14.44 10.61 14.75
N GLU A 323 14.33 9.98 15.92
CA GLU A 323 14.93 8.66 16.19
C GLU A 323 14.33 7.57 15.29
N ALA A 324 13.00 7.53 15.18
CA ALA A 324 12.30 6.57 14.32
C ALA A 324 12.69 6.72 12.83
N LEU A 325 12.78 7.96 12.32
CA LEU A 325 13.18 8.22 10.93
C LEU A 325 14.66 7.91 10.67
N LYS A 326 15.55 8.21 11.62
CA LYS A 326 16.98 7.84 11.52
C LYS A 326 17.15 6.33 11.41
N ALA A 327 16.35 5.54 12.14
CA ALA A 327 16.37 4.09 12.08
C ALA A 327 16.03 3.52 10.68
N VAL A 328 15.28 4.26 9.85
CA VAL A 328 15.01 3.88 8.44
C VAL A 328 16.26 4.04 7.57
N CYS A 329 17.11 5.02 7.86
CA CYS A 329 18.31 5.34 7.08
C CYS A 329 19.55 4.52 7.44
N SER A 330 19.53 3.76 8.54
CA SER A 330 20.69 3.00 9.06
C SER A 330 20.93 1.62 8.42
N GLY A 331 20.22 1.27 7.35
CA GLY A 331 20.39 -0.02 6.66
C GLY A 331 21.74 -0.16 5.92
N PRO A 332 22.32 -1.38 5.84
CA PRO A 332 23.61 -1.58 5.21
C PRO A 332 23.56 -1.30 3.70
N VAL A 333 24.34 -0.31 3.26
CA VAL A 333 24.50 0.17 1.87
C VAL A 333 25.15 -0.88 0.94
N LEU A 334 25.70 -1.96 1.50
CA LEU A 334 26.58 -2.91 0.82
C LEU A 334 25.90 -3.83 -0.24
N ALA A 335 24.58 -3.76 -0.43
CA ALA A 335 23.85 -4.68 -1.32
C ALA A 335 23.40 -4.09 -2.66
N VAL A 336 23.60 -2.79 -2.93
CA VAL A 336 23.01 -2.14 -4.11
C VAL A 336 23.98 -2.12 -5.29
N ARG A 337 24.16 -3.28 -5.95
CA ARG A 337 25.05 -3.44 -7.12
C ARG A 337 24.39 -3.09 -8.47
N ASN A 338 23.09 -2.78 -8.48
CA ASN A 338 22.32 -2.43 -9.67
C ASN A 338 21.93 -0.94 -9.69
N GLY A 339 22.19 -0.25 -10.80
CA GLY A 339 21.97 1.20 -10.95
C GLY A 339 20.53 1.68 -10.69
N SER A 340 19.51 0.92 -11.09
CA SER A 340 18.10 1.28 -10.84
C SER A 340 17.74 1.28 -9.35
N LEU A 341 18.16 0.24 -8.62
CA LEU A 341 17.95 0.13 -7.18
C LEU A 341 18.71 1.21 -6.39
N LYS A 342 19.86 1.66 -6.92
CA LYS A 342 20.65 2.77 -6.35
C LYS A 342 19.89 4.09 -6.45
N ASN A 343 19.24 4.35 -7.58
CA ASN A 343 18.44 5.56 -7.80
C ASN A 343 17.19 5.57 -6.92
N ASP A 344 16.51 4.43 -6.77
CA ASP A 344 15.33 4.31 -5.89
C ASP A 344 15.69 4.51 -4.41
N TRP A 345 16.80 3.93 -3.97
CA TRP A 345 17.33 4.14 -2.63
C TRP A 345 17.70 5.61 -2.40
N ALA A 346 18.39 6.25 -3.35
CA ALA A 346 18.73 7.66 -3.26
C ALA A 346 17.50 8.56 -3.17
N ARG A 347 16.48 8.31 -4.01
CA ARG A 347 15.20 9.04 -3.98
C ARG A 347 14.45 8.83 -2.66
N LYS A 348 14.46 7.61 -2.12
CA LYS A 348 13.86 7.31 -0.81
C LYS A 348 14.60 8.04 0.31
N LYS A 349 15.94 7.97 0.31
CA LYS A 349 16.79 8.65 1.29
C LYS A 349 16.56 10.16 1.26
N ALA A 350 16.52 10.77 0.08
CA ALA A 350 16.25 12.20 -0.08
C ALA A 350 14.91 12.62 0.52
N LYS A 351 13.84 11.80 0.35
CA LYS A 351 12.54 12.07 0.98
C LYS A 351 12.58 12.00 2.50
N ILE A 352 13.32 11.05 3.07
CA ILE A 352 13.46 10.94 4.53
C ILE A 352 14.30 12.10 5.07
N GLU A 353 15.33 12.50 4.34
CA GLU A 353 16.19 13.64 4.69
C GLU A 353 15.41 14.95 4.69
N GLN A 354 14.54 15.17 3.69
CA GLN A 354 13.61 16.29 3.67
C GLN A 354 12.68 16.31 4.90
N GLU A 355 12.13 15.15 5.30
CA GLU A 355 11.29 15.04 6.49
C GLU A 355 12.07 15.32 7.79
N LEU A 356 13.33 14.89 7.87
CA LEU A 356 14.22 15.18 8.99
C LEU A 356 14.56 16.67 9.08
N GLU A 357 14.76 17.34 7.96
CA GLU A 357 14.96 18.79 7.90
C GLU A 357 13.72 19.55 8.39
N GLU A 358 12.52 19.13 8.00
CA GLU A 358 11.26 19.70 8.51
C GLU A 358 11.14 19.52 10.02
N ILE A 359 11.40 18.33 10.55
CA ILE A 359 11.40 18.06 11.99
C ILE A 359 12.42 18.95 12.70
N GLN A 360 13.60 19.14 12.13
CA GLN A 360 14.63 19.99 12.71
C GLN A 360 14.23 21.48 12.73
N LYS A 361 13.47 21.95 11.73
CA LYS A 361 12.90 23.31 11.72
C LYS A 361 11.87 23.47 12.85
N PHE A 362 10.94 22.52 12.99
CA PHE A 362 9.95 22.56 14.09
C PHE A 362 10.60 22.46 15.47
N LEU A 363 11.63 21.62 15.61
CA LEU A 363 12.35 21.45 16.88
C LEU A 363 13.00 22.78 17.30
N LYS A 364 13.68 23.48 16.38
CA LYS A 364 14.25 24.81 16.65
C LYS A 364 13.18 25.83 17.02
N ALA A 365 12.04 25.82 16.32
CA ALA A 365 10.94 26.74 16.59
C ALA A 365 10.33 26.52 17.98
N TYR A 366 10.03 25.27 18.35
CA TYR A 366 9.47 24.95 19.67
C TYR A 366 10.50 25.14 20.79
N GLU A 367 11.79 24.86 20.56
CA GLU A 367 12.84 25.20 21.53
C GLU A 367 12.94 26.70 21.75
N GLN A 368 12.80 27.52 20.70
CA GLN A 368 12.79 28.97 20.82
C GLN A 368 11.57 29.44 21.62
N LEU A 369 10.37 28.95 21.29
CA LEU A 369 9.13 29.26 22.00
C LEU A 369 9.21 28.85 23.49
N ASN A 370 9.76 27.68 23.78
CA ASN A 370 9.97 27.17 25.15
C ASN A 370 11.04 27.95 25.93
N ARG A 371 11.96 28.65 25.25
CA ARG A 371 13.02 29.47 25.87
C ARG A 371 12.64 30.93 26.03
N THR A 372 11.73 31.44 25.19
CA THR A 372 11.32 32.84 25.25
C THR A 372 10.34 33.09 26.39
N VAL A 373 10.75 33.93 27.36
CA VAL A 373 9.81 34.72 28.16
C VAL A 373 9.11 35.67 27.18
N CYS A 374 7.77 35.76 27.19
CA CYS A 374 7.07 36.75 26.37
C CYS A 374 7.63 38.15 26.68
N VAL A 375 8.46 38.71 25.78
CA VAL A 375 9.31 39.90 26.02
C VAL A 375 8.50 41.14 26.43
N PHE A 376 7.24 41.20 26.01
CA PHE A 376 6.28 42.24 26.42
C PHE A 376 6.06 42.31 27.93
N THR A 377 6.28 41.20 28.65
CA THR A 377 6.11 41.08 30.10
C THR A 377 7.34 41.56 30.86
N PHE A 378 8.54 41.38 30.31
CA PHE A 378 9.78 41.82 30.96
C PHE A 378 9.92 43.34 30.99
N ILE A 379 9.46 44.01 29.92
CA ILE A 379 9.41 45.48 29.83
C ILE A 379 8.37 46.06 30.82
N ARG A 380 7.20 45.42 30.96
CA ARG A 380 6.17 45.82 31.95
C ARG A 380 6.59 45.56 33.40
N PHE A 381 7.32 44.47 33.65
CA PHE A 381 7.88 44.12 34.96
C PHE A 381 8.89 45.17 35.45
N PHE A 382 9.75 45.67 34.56
CA PHE A 382 10.68 46.76 34.89
C PHE A 382 9.97 48.12 34.99
N ALA A 383 8.95 48.38 34.17
CA ALA A 383 8.20 49.64 34.20
C ALA A 383 7.25 49.77 35.41
N SER A 384 6.78 48.66 36.00
CA SER A 384 5.80 48.65 37.10
C SER A 384 6.42 48.51 38.50
N ARG A 385 7.75 48.38 38.61
CA ARG A 385 8.45 48.15 39.89
C ARG A 385 8.51 49.40 40.79
N SER A 386 8.00 50.54 40.33
CA SER A 386 7.98 51.78 41.11
C SER A 386 6.82 51.86 42.12
N THR A 387 5.75 51.07 41.98
CA THR A 387 4.59 51.10 42.88
C THR A 387 3.76 49.80 42.82
N CYS A 388 3.98 48.80 43.69
CA CYS A 388 2.98 47.72 43.86
C CYS A 388 3.02 47.06 45.25
N HIS A 389 1.83 46.81 45.80
CA HIS A 389 1.56 46.13 47.07
C HIS A 389 1.63 44.59 46.90
N LEU A 390 1.83 43.86 48.00
CA LEU A 390 2.03 42.41 48.04
C LEU A 390 0.91 41.57 47.36
N SER A 391 -0.32 42.08 47.27
CA SER A 391 -1.46 41.39 46.64
C SER A 391 -1.36 41.28 45.11
N ASP A 392 -0.59 42.15 44.46
CA ASP A 392 -0.39 42.09 43.01
C ASP A 392 0.62 40.99 42.63
N ALA A 393 1.51 40.60 43.56
CA ALA A 393 2.54 39.60 43.29
C ALA A 393 1.97 38.20 43.00
N GLU A 394 0.85 37.82 43.61
CA GLU A 394 0.17 36.54 43.35
C GLU A 394 -0.53 36.54 41.99
N ALA A 395 -1.22 37.64 41.63
CA ALA A 395 -1.82 37.82 40.31
C ALA A 395 -0.77 37.82 39.19
N TRP A 396 0.41 38.42 39.43
CA TRP A 396 1.53 38.40 38.49
C TRP A 396 2.23 37.04 38.41
N ASN A 397 2.23 36.24 39.49
CA ASN A 397 2.74 34.87 39.47
C ASN A 397 1.87 33.96 38.59
N ASP A 398 0.55 34.14 38.60
CA ASP A 398 -0.36 33.46 37.68
C ASP A 398 -0.22 33.94 36.22
N VAL A 399 0.07 35.23 35.99
CA VAL A 399 0.37 35.76 34.65
C VAL A 399 1.74 35.26 34.13
N LEU A 400 2.74 35.13 35.00
CA LEU A 400 4.05 34.58 34.65
C LEU A 400 3.97 33.06 34.40
N LYS A 401 3.26 32.30 35.24
CA LYS A 401 3.02 30.87 35.02
C LYS A 401 2.19 30.60 33.76
N SER A 402 1.27 31.48 33.39
CA SER A 402 0.47 31.36 32.16
C SER A 402 1.20 31.85 30.89
N LYS A 403 2.34 32.55 31.00
CA LYS A 403 3.02 33.17 29.85
C LYS A 403 4.54 32.91 29.75
N VAL A 404 5.08 32.10 30.64
CA VAL A 404 6.46 31.59 30.62
C VAL A 404 6.40 30.07 30.47
N THR A 405 6.52 29.59 29.24
CA THR A 405 6.49 28.15 28.91
C THR A 405 7.85 27.50 29.13
N PHE A 406 8.44 27.59 30.33
CA PHE A 406 9.57 26.73 30.68
C PHE A 406 9.03 25.36 31.09
N GLU A 407 8.51 24.61 30.12
CA GLU A 407 7.97 23.29 30.38
C GLU A 407 9.08 22.25 30.46
N PRO A 408 9.02 21.33 31.43
CA PRO A 408 9.93 20.20 31.47
C PRO A 408 9.68 19.32 30.24
N ILE A 409 10.75 18.95 29.54
CA ILE A 409 10.67 18.02 28.42
C ILE A 409 10.43 16.62 29.01
N PRO A 410 9.25 16.00 28.81
CA PRO A 410 8.96 14.70 29.38
C PRO A 410 9.88 13.64 28.75
N ALA A 411 10.26 12.64 29.56
CA ALA A 411 11.00 11.49 29.05
C ALA A 411 10.16 10.74 28.01
N GLY A 412 10.81 10.21 26.97
CA GLY A 412 10.12 9.49 25.89
C GLY A 412 9.26 8.33 26.39
N ALA A 413 9.70 7.61 27.42
CA ALA A 413 8.94 6.52 28.04
C ALA A 413 7.56 6.96 28.56
N THR A 414 7.46 8.17 29.12
CA THR A 414 6.19 8.75 29.61
C THR A 414 5.23 9.04 28.45
N LEU A 415 5.77 9.50 27.31
CA LEU A 415 4.97 9.79 26.12
C LEU A 415 4.47 8.54 25.42
N LEU A 416 5.28 7.47 25.39
CA LEU A 416 4.87 6.20 24.78
C LEU A 416 3.59 5.62 25.41
N ALA A 417 3.36 5.85 26.70
CA ALA A 417 2.13 5.45 27.39
C ALA A 417 0.89 6.24 26.95
N ARG A 418 1.07 7.39 26.29
CA ARG A 418 0.02 8.31 25.83
C ARG A 418 -0.27 8.21 24.33
N VAL A 419 0.43 7.33 23.60
CA VAL A 419 0.21 7.17 22.16
C VAL A 419 -1.24 6.76 21.90
N PRO A 420 -2.02 7.53 21.13
CA PRO A 420 -3.41 7.19 20.85
C PRO A 420 -3.51 5.96 19.94
N GLY A 421 -4.66 5.31 19.96
CA GLY A 421 -4.99 4.27 18.98
C GLY A 421 -5.01 4.81 17.55
N GLY A 422 -4.63 3.97 16.59
CA GLY A 422 -4.74 4.27 15.18
C GLY A 422 -6.20 4.41 14.72
N ARG A 423 -6.42 5.15 13.62
CA ARG A 423 -7.71 5.24 12.94
C ARG A 423 -7.56 4.75 11.50
N ALA A 424 -8.36 3.77 11.11
CA ALA A 424 -8.38 3.30 9.72
C ALA A 424 -9.05 4.34 8.80
N ALA A 425 -8.45 4.56 7.64
CA ALA A 425 -9.03 5.37 6.57
C ALA A 425 -9.72 4.52 5.50
N LEU A 426 -9.23 3.30 5.32
CA LEU A 426 -9.70 2.37 4.29
C LEU A 426 -9.92 0.99 4.90
N SER A 427 -10.69 0.16 4.20
CA SER A 427 -10.93 -1.23 4.57
C SER A 427 -10.59 -2.16 3.41
N MET A 428 -10.31 -3.41 3.72
CA MET A 428 -10.16 -4.46 2.71
C MET A 428 -11.47 -4.57 1.92
N LYS A 429 -11.39 -4.64 0.58
CA LYS A 429 -12.58 -4.86 -0.25
C LYS A 429 -12.86 -6.38 -0.27
N PRO A 430 -14.00 -6.88 0.25
CA PRO A 430 -14.29 -8.31 0.24
C PRO A 430 -14.19 -8.88 -1.17
N TYR A 431 -13.41 -9.94 -1.34
CA TYR A 431 -13.27 -10.60 -2.62
C TYR A 431 -14.27 -11.76 -2.73
N THR A 432 -15.01 -11.79 -3.84
CA THR A 432 -15.91 -12.89 -4.19
C THR A 432 -15.35 -13.57 -5.44
N MET A 433 -15.25 -14.90 -5.42
CA MET A 433 -14.81 -15.65 -6.59
C MET A 433 -15.81 -15.50 -7.74
N PRO A 434 -15.34 -15.43 -9.00
CA PRO A 434 -16.25 -15.51 -10.14
C PRO A 434 -16.95 -16.88 -10.17
N PRO A 435 -18.15 -16.95 -10.78
CA PRO A 435 -18.85 -18.23 -10.91
C PRO A 435 -18.03 -19.21 -11.77
N PRO A 436 -18.06 -20.52 -11.45
CA PRO A 436 -17.47 -21.55 -12.30
C PRO A 436 -18.22 -21.60 -13.63
N LEU A 437 -17.50 -21.83 -14.73
CA LEU A 437 -18.15 -21.95 -16.02
C LEU A 437 -18.81 -23.33 -16.16
N GLN A 438 -20.13 -23.40 -15.94
CA GLN A 438 -20.88 -24.66 -15.75
C GLN A 438 -21.70 -25.14 -16.96
N LYS A 439 -22.17 -24.22 -17.82
CA LYS A 439 -22.98 -24.53 -19.01
C LYS A 439 -22.58 -23.58 -20.13
N ASP A 440 -22.18 -24.13 -21.26
CA ASP A 440 -21.90 -23.43 -22.52
C ASP A 440 -20.70 -22.46 -22.50
N PHE A 441 -19.53 -22.95 -22.91
CA PHE A 441 -18.38 -22.12 -23.33
C PHE A 441 -18.67 -21.49 -24.71
N GLY A 442 -19.69 -20.63 -24.77
CA GLY A 442 -20.19 -20.06 -26.02
C GLY A 442 -20.80 -18.69 -25.88
N ALA A 443 -20.31 -17.86 -24.95
CA ALA A 443 -20.41 -16.38 -24.97
C ALA A 443 -20.02 -15.85 -23.57
N TYR A 444 -18.73 -15.85 -23.24
CA TYR A 444 -18.29 -14.95 -22.17
C TYR A 444 -18.07 -13.56 -22.78
N THR A 445 -19.11 -12.72 -22.76
CA THR A 445 -18.90 -11.28 -22.80
C THR A 445 -18.44 -10.85 -21.41
N PRO A 446 -17.29 -10.18 -21.25
CA PRO A 446 -16.77 -9.80 -19.95
C PRO A 446 -17.78 -8.94 -19.20
N SER A 447 -18.33 -9.48 -18.11
CA SER A 447 -19.24 -8.75 -17.22
C SER A 447 -18.39 -7.86 -16.32
N GLY A 448 -18.13 -6.63 -16.77
CA GLY A 448 -17.29 -5.69 -16.04
C GLY A 448 -16.95 -4.41 -16.80
N VAL A 449 -17.88 -3.88 -17.58
CA VAL A 449 -17.84 -2.45 -17.93
C VAL A 449 -18.63 -1.73 -16.84
N THR A 450 -17.95 -1.42 -15.75
CA THR A 450 -18.40 -0.29 -14.93
C THR A 450 -18.09 0.95 -15.76
N GLU A 451 -19.15 1.53 -16.29
CA GLU A 451 -19.28 2.83 -16.91
C GLU A 451 -18.56 3.90 -16.06
N TRP A 452 -17.31 4.19 -16.42
CA TRP A 452 -16.49 5.27 -15.87
C TRP A 452 -15.78 5.98 -17.02
N ALA A 453 -16.55 6.58 -17.92
CA ALA A 453 -16.19 7.72 -18.77
C ALA A 453 -17.27 7.89 -19.84
N ASP A 454 -18.17 8.84 -19.62
CA ASP A 454 -18.58 9.86 -20.61
C ASP A 454 -19.89 10.49 -20.12
N SER A 455 -19.75 11.31 -19.07
CA SER A 455 -20.73 12.33 -18.72
C SER A 455 -20.02 13.68 -18.84
N ASP A 456 -20.67 14.57 -19.59
CA ASP A 456 -20.45 16.02 -19.71
C ASP A 456 -19.62 16.48 -20.92
N ASP A 457 -20.32 16.77 -22.01
CA ASP A 457 -20.23 18.08 -22.69
C ASP A 457 -21.41 18.25 -23.68
N GLU A 458 -22.60 18.58 -23.16
CA GLU A 458 -23.56 19.42 -23.88
C GLU A 458 -23.57 20.80 -23.21
N ASP A 459 -23.10 21.82 -23.93
CA ASP A 459 -23.86 23.02 -24.29
C ASP A 459 -22.94 24.19 -24.67
N ALA A 460 -23.05 24.66 -25.93
CA ALA A 460 -23.52 26.03 -26.26
C ALA A 460 -22.95 26.57 -27.61
N PRO A 461 -23.66 27.51 -28.27
CA PRO A 461 -23.66 27.69 -29.72
C PRO A 461 -22.90 28.94 -30.22
N SER A 462 -22.50 28.96 -31.49
CA SER A 462 -22.37 30.18 -32.30
C SER A 462 -22.41 29.77 -33.79
N SER A 463 -23.44 30.18 -34.55
CA SER A 463 -23.59 31.46 -35.27
C SER A 463 -22.52 31.69 -36.35
N THR A 464 -23.01 31.95 -37.57
CA THR A 464 -22.35 32.57 -38.75
C THR A 464 -21.26 31.72 -39.43
N ARG A 465 -21.26 31.50 -40.76
CA ARG A 465 -21.58 32.40 -41.88
C ARG A 465 -21.64 31.58 -43.19
N GLU A 466 -22.56 31.92 -44.08
CA GLU A 466 -22.58 31.50 -45.49
C GLU A 466 -21.30 31.96 -46.24
N PRO A 467 -21.03 31.36 -47.42
CA PRO A 467 -21.14 32.20 -48.61
C PRO A 467 -21.78 31.53 -49.84
N ASP A 468 -22.71 32.28 -50.43
CA ASP A 468 -22.93 32.60 -51.85
C ASP A 468 -22.79 31.51 -52.93
N GLN A 469 -23.94 31.23 -53.55
CA GLN A 469 -24.06 30.97 -54.98
C GLN A 469 -24.00 32.28 -55.77
N ALA A 470 -23.19 32.33 -56.83
CA ALA A 470 -23.52 33.10 -58.03
C ALA A 470 -22.76 32.59 -59.28
N TYR A 471 -23.55 32.10 -60.24
CA TYR A 471 -23.47 32.32 -61.68
C TYR A 471 -22.18 32.91 -62.29
N CYS A 472 -21.51 32.12 -63.12
CA CYS A 472 -21.29 32.33 -64.56
C CYS A 472 -20.64 31.08 -65.18
#